data_AF-A0A4Y2JM96-F1
#
_entry.id   AF-A0A4Y2JM96-F1
#
_cell.length_a   1.000
_cell.length_b   1.000
_cell.length_c   1.000
_cell.angle_alpha   90.00
_cell.angle_beta   90.00
_cell.angle_gamma   90.00
#
_symmetry.space_group_name_H-M   'P 1'
#
loop_
_entity.id
_entity.type
_entity.pdbx_description
1 polymer ?
#
loop_
_entity_poly.entity_id
_entity_poly.type
_entity_poly.pdbx_seq_one_letter_code
_entity_poly.pdbx_strand_id
1 'polypeptide(L)'
;MPFLVEVSQKIEEFCLVSESTMTKRILTMPFLVEVSQKIEEFCNLLFASSKQHVVARNSRISRDEACLQKLVDWFSSNDPFPKYEHLLFIASSIVAHESINCHIAYEIGVYCLSKTVGNNFDDVIF
;
A
#
# COMPACT_ATOMS: atom_id res chain seq x y z
N MET A 1 -20.31 -6.21 7.83
CA MET A 1 -19.01 -6.51 7.18
C MET A 1 -17.89 -5.90 8.03
N PRO A 2 -17.16 -6.70 8.82
CA PRO A 2 -16.14 -6.21 9.77
C PRO A 2 -14.99 -5.47 9.09
N PHE A 3 -14.61 -5.89 7.88
CA PHE A 3 -13.53 -5.30 7.08
C PHE A 3 -13.81 -3.85 6.66
N LEU A 4 -15.05 -3.52 6.31
CA LEU A 4 -15.45 -2.15 5.94
C LEU A 4 -15.46 -1.22 7.15
N VAL A 5 -15.76 -1.75 8.34
CA VAL A 5 -15.68 -1.00 9.60
C VAL A 5 -14.22 -0.74 9.95
N GLU A 6 -13.34 -1.73 9.81
CA GLU A 6 -11.90 -1.58 10.08
C GLU A 6 -11.21 -0.62 9.09
N VAL A 7 -11.60 -0.65 7.81
CA VAL A 7 -11.11 0.30 6.79
C VAL A 7 -11.68 1.69 7.03
N SER A 8 -12.96 1.84 7.40
CA SER A 8 -13.53 3.14 7.79
C SER A 8 -12.81 3.72 9.01
N GLN A 9 -12.51 2.89 10.00
CA GLN A 9 -11.83 3.27 11.23
C GLN A 9 -10.35 3.64 10.98
N LYS A 10 -9.66 2.92 10.08
CA LYS A 10 -8.30 3.27 9.62
C LYS A 10 -8.25 4.51 8.72
N ILE A 11 -9.30 4.76 7.92
CA ILE A 11 -9.44 5.99 7.13
C ILE A 11 -9.75 7.18 8.04
N GLU A 12 -10.58 7.00 9.06
CA GLU A 12 -10.80 8.00 10.11
C GLU A 12 -9.51 8.28 10.89
N GLU A 13 -8.73 7.26 11.27
CA GLU A 13 -7.39 7.43 11.89
C GLU A 13 -6.38 8.13 10.96
N PHE A 14 -6.40 7.84 9.65
CA PHE A 14 -5.58 8.56 8.66
C PHE A 14 -6.06 10.01 8.45
N CYS A 15 -7.34 10.28 8.69
CA CYS A 15 -7.94 11.62 8.67
C CYS A 15 -7.85 12.36 10.02
N LEU A 16 -7.30 11.76 11.08
CA LEU A 16 -7.03 12.44 12.35
C LEU A 16 -5.83 13.40 12.21
N VAL A 17 -6.07 14.50 11.51
CA VAL A 17 -5.29 15.72 11.66
C VAL A 17 -5.53 16.19 13.11
N SER A 18 -4.51 16.17 13.97
CA SER A 18 -4.63 16.68 15.34
C SER A 18 -5.30 18.06 15.35
N GLU A 19 -6.09 18.40 16.37
CA GLU A 19 -6.76 19.71 16.45
C GLU A 19 -5.77 20.87 16.26
N SER A 20 -4.53 20.70 16.76
CA SER A 20 -3.43 21.63 16.56
C SER A 20 -3.01 21.77 15.09
N THR A 21 -3.00 20.69 14.32
CA THR A 21 -2.68 20.70 12.89
C THR A 21 -3.84 21.27 12.07
N MET A 22 -5.09 21.00 12.47
CA MET A 22 -6.29 21.55 11.84
C MET A 22 -6.36 23.07 12.04
N THR A 23 -6.14 23.53 13.26
CA THR A 23 -6.10 24.96 13.61
C THR A 23 -5.00 25.69 12.85
N LYS A 24 -3.78 25.11 12.80
CA LYS A 24 -2.68 25.66 11.99
C LYS A 24 -3.04 25.77 10.52
N ARG A 25 -3.71 24.75 9.95
CA ARG A 25 -4.17 24.79 8.57
C ARG A 25 -5.20 25.89 8.33
N ILE A 26 -6.20 26.02 9.19
CA ILE A 26 -7.25 27.05 9.07
C ILE A 26 -6.65 28.46 9.14
N LEU A 27 -5.73 28.71 10.09
CA LEU A 27 -5.10 30.02 10.26
C LEU A 27 -4.12 30.37 9.13
N THR A 28 -3.47 29.36 8.53
CA THR A 28 -2.44 29.57 7.50
C THR A 28 -3.03 29.61 6.09
N MET A 29 -4.19 28.99 5.86
CA MET A 29 -4.86 28.92 4.55
C MET A 29 -5.06 30.29 3.87
N PRO A 30 -5.59 31.35 4.54
CA PRO A 30 -5.79 32.65 3.89
C PRO A 30 -4.49 33.27 3.36
N PHE A 31 -3.40 33.17 4.14
CA PHE A 31 -2.09 33.67 3.74
C PHE A 31 -1.51 32.88 2.55
N LEU A 32 -1.69 31.55 2.55
CA LEU A 32 -1.18 30.70 1.47
C LEU A 32 -1.92 30.94 0.14
N VAL A 33 -3.21 31.31 0.17
CA VAL A 33 -3.96 31.67 -1.04
C VAL A 33 -3.36 32.89 -1.71
N GLU A 34 -3.02 33.94 -0.94
CA GLU A 34 -2.40 35.15 -1.48
C GLU A 34 -1.01 34.85 -2.07
N VAL A 35 -0.18 34.09 -1.35
CA VAL A 35 1.14 33.67 -1.85
C VAL A 35 1.01 32.85 -3.14
N SER A 36 0.06 31.92 -3.19
CA SER A 36 -0.18 31.08 -4.39
C SER A 36 -0.61 31.93 -5.57
N GLN A 37 -1.52 32.89 -5.36
CA GLN A 37 -1.96 33.81 -6.40
C GLN A 37 -0.81 34.68 -6.93
N LYS A 38 0.08 35.15 -6.05
CA LYS A 38 1.26 35.93 -6.47
C LYS A 38 2.26 35.10 -7.25
N ILE A 39 2.45 33.84 -6.90
CA ILE A 39 3.29 32.89 -7.65
C ILE A 39 2.66 32.59 -9.02
N GLU A 40 1.34 32.42 -9.08
CA GLU A 40 0.58 32.25 -10.32
C GLU A 40 0.76 33.44 -11.27
N GLU A 41 0.59 34.66 -10.75
CA GLU A 41 0.81 35.91 -11.49
C GLU A 41 2.27 36.03 -11.97
N PHE A 42 3.25 35.73 -11.11
CA PHE A 42 4.67 35.77 -11.47
C PHE A 42 5.04 34.78 -12.57
N CYS A 43 4.52 33.55 -12.48
CA CYS A 43 4.78 32.49 -13.45
C CYS A 43 3.89 32.60 -14.70
N ASN A 44 2.91 33.52 -14.73
CA ASN A 44 1.86 33.61 -15.74
C ASN A 44 1.10 32.27 -15.94
N LEU A 45 0.82 31.59 -14.82
CA LEU A 45 0.07 30.34 -14.77
C LEU A 45 -1.26 30.57 -14.05
N LEU A 46 -2.34 29.96 -14.52
CA LEU A 46 -3.63 29.92 -13.82
C LEU A 46 -3.85 28.49 -13.34
N PHE A 47 -3.71 28.26 -12.03
CA PHE A 47 -4.05 26.96 -11.46
C PHE A 47 -5.55 26.92 -11.17
N ALA A 48 -6.34 26.49 -12.16
CA ALA A 48 -7.69 26.03 -11.86
C ALA A 48 -7.59 24.80 -10.96
N SER A 49 -8.35 24.79 -9.85
CA SER A 49 -8.59 23.58 -9.05
C SER A 49 -8.95 22.45 -10.00
N SER A 50 -7.98 21.57 -10.23
CA SER A 50 -8.20 20.45 -11.12
C SER A 50 -9.11 19.48 -10.38
N LYS A 51 -9.95 18.77 -11.12
CA LYS A 51 -10.80 17.69 -10.61
C LYS A 51 -9.98 16.49 -10.08
N GLN A 52 -8.74 16.68 -9.63
CA GLN A 52 -7.89 15.65 -9.05
C GLN A 52 -8.45 15.07 -7.74
N HIS A 53 -9.47 15.69 -7.14
CA HIS A 53 -10.26 15.09 -6.04
C HIS A 53 -11.44 14.21 -6.50
N VAL A 54 -11.62 13.97 -7.81
CA VAL A 54 -12.66 13.07 -8.37
C VAL A 54 -12.22 11.59 -8.36
N VAL A 55 -11.05 11.29 -7.80
CA VAL A 55 -10.44 9.96 -7.84
C VAL A 55 -11.23 8.94 -7.01
N ALA A 56 -11.86 9.35 -5.89
CA ALA A 56 -12.58 8.44 -4.99
C ALA A 56 -14.10 8.37 -5.23
N ARG A 57 -14.58 8.51 -6.47
CA ARG A 57 -16.01 8.25 -6.75
C ARG A 57 -16.30 6.75 -6.63
N ASN A 58 -17.45 6.39 -6.07
CA ASN A 58 -17.88 5.00 -5.91
C ASN A 58 -17.77 4.19 -7.22
N SER A 59 -18.10 4.79 -8.37
CA SER A 59 -17.96 4.11 -9.67
C SER A 59 -16.52 3.78 -10.05
N ARG A 60 -15.54 4.58 -9.63
CA ARG A 60 -14.11 4.30 -9.84
C ARG A 60 -13.63 3.23 -8.87
N ILE A 61 -14.02 3.33 -7.59
CA ILE A 61 -13.70 2.32 -6.57
C ILE A 61 -14.22 0.94 -6.98
N SER A 62 -15.51 0.82 -7.33
CA SER A 62 -16.10 -0.45 -7.75
C SER A 62 -15.46 -1.03 -9.01
N ARG A 63 -15.01 -0.16 -9.94
CA ARG A 63 -14.29 -0.61 -11.13
C ARG A 63 -12.89 -1.11 -10.77
N ASP A 64 -12.19 -0.40 -9.90
CA ASP A 64 -10.85 -0.77 -9.47
C ASP A 64 -10.88 -2.08 -8.67
N GLU A 65 -11.89 -2.30 -7.82
CA GLU A 65 -12.19 -3.59 -7.17
C GLU A 65 -12.43 -4.71 -8.18
N ALA A 66 -13.26 -4.47 -9.20
CA ALA A 66 -13.51 -5.46 -10.26
C ALA A 66 -12.25 -5.78 -11.09
N CYS A 67 -11.37 -4.79 -11.32
CA CYS A 67 -10.08 -5.00 -11.96
C CYS A 67 -9.11 -5.78 -11.06
N LEU A 68 -9.07 -5.46 -9.77
CA LEU A 68 -8.27 -6.17 -8.78
C LEU A 68 -8.67 -7.64 -8.74
N GLN A 69 -9.98 -7.95 -8.70
CA GLN A 69 -10.44 -9.33 -8.68
C GLN A 69 -9.96 -10.12 -9.90
N LYS A 70 -10.05 -9.53 -11.10
CA LYS A 70 -9.54 -10.17 -12.34
C LYS A 70 -8.04 -10.44 -12.27
N LEU A 71 -7.28 -9.51 -11.68
CA LEU A 71 -5.84 -9.66 -11.52
C LEU A 71 -5.51 -10.80 -10.56
N VAL A 72 -6.21 -10.87 -9.43
CA VAL A 72 -6.09 -11.94 -8.43
C VAL A 72 -6.45 -13.29 -9.06
N ASP A 73 -7.56 -13.37 -9.79
CA ASP A 73 -7.99 -14.58 -10.47
C ASP A 73 -6.93 -15.03 -11.49
N TRP A 74 -6.33 -14.09 -12.23
CA TRP A 74 -5.25 -14.41 -13.17
C TRP A 74 -4.01 -14.95 -12.46
N PHE A 75 -3.57 -14.32 -11.36
CA PHE A 75 -2.42 -14.79 -10.58
C PHE A 75 -2.64 -16.13 -9.89
N SER A 76 -3.89 -16.51 -9.58
CA SER A 76 -4.19 -17.81 -8.98
C SER A 76 -3.78 -19.00 -9.86
N SER A 77 -3.73 -18.80 -11.18
CA SER A 77 -3.41 -19.83 -12.17
C SER A 77 -2.12 -19.54 -12.95
N ASN A 78 -1.56 -18.34 -12.81
CA ASN A 78 -0.39 -17.89 -13.55
C ASN A 78 0.61 -17.28 -12.59
N ASP A 79 1.77 -17.90 -12.48
CA ASP A 79 2.88 -17.38 -11.70
C ASP A 79 3.51 -16.19 -12.46
N PRO A 80 3.44 -14.96 -11.91
CA PRO A 80 4.00 -13.79 -12.58
C PRO A 80 5.52 -13.68 -12.42
N PHE A 81 6.12 -14.49 -11.54
CA PHE A 81 7.52 -14.39 -11.22
C PHE A 81 8.33 -15.41 -12.04
N PRO A 82 9.38 -14.96 -12.75
CA PRO A 82 10.31 -15.89 -13.35
C PRO A 82 11.04 -16.68 -12.25
N LYS A 83 11.45 -17.90 -12.60
CA LYS A 83 12.21 -18.76 -11.67
C LYS A 83 13.61 -18.20 -11.49
N TYR A 84 14.02 -18.06 -10.24
CA TYR A 84 15.37 -17.65 -9.85
C TYR A 84 15.99 -18.73 -8.97
N GLU A 85 17.29 -18.96 -9.13
CA GLU A 85 18.05 -19.95 -8.36
C GLU A 85 18.21 -19.54 -6.89
N HIS A 86 18.28 -18.24 -6.61
CA HIS A 86 18.45 -17.70 -5.26
C HIS A 86 17.47 -16.56 -5.03
N LEU A 87 16.56 -16.74 -4.08
CA LEU A 87 15.69 -15.67 -3.59
C LEU A 87 16.17 -15.22 -2.22
N LEU A 88 16.47 -13.94 -2.08
CA LEU A 88 16.90 -13.36 -0.81
C LEU A 88 15.70 -12.68 -0.12
N PHE A 89 15.39 -13.10 1.09
CA PHE A 89 14.45 -12.38 1.93
C PHE A 89 15.15 -11.20 2.60
N ILE A 90 14.84 -9.99 2.13
CA ILE A 90 15.56 -8.75 2.50
C ILE A 90 15.53 -8.48 4.01
N ALA A 91 14.43 -8.81 4.69
CA ALA A 91 14.27 -8.47 6.10
C ALA A 91 15.14 -9.31 7.05
N SER A 92 15.40 -10.58 6.72
CA SER A 92 16.19 -11.49 7.57
C SER A 92 17.51 -11.94 6.93
N SER A 93 17.77 -11.54 5.68
CA SER A 93 18.90 -12.01 4.87
C SER A 93 18.94 -13.54 4.66
N ILE A 94 17.79 -14.22 4.79
CA ILE A 94 17.67 -15.66 4.50
C ILE A 94 17.60 -15.87 2.99
N VAL A 95 18.38 -16.82 2.48
CA VAL A 95 18.32 -17.26 1.09
C VAL A 95 17.40 -18.48 1.01
N ALA A 96 16.36 -18.40 0.19
CA ALA A 96 15.46 -19.52 -0.06
C ALA A 96 16.12 -20.55 -0.97
N HIS A 97 15.75 -21.82 -0.78
CA HIS A 97 16.15 -22.93 -1.65
C HIS A 97 15.73 -22.70 -3.12
N GLU A 98 16.49 -23.24 -4.08
CA GLU A 98 16.29 -23.09 -5.53
C GLU A 98 14.91 -23.55 -6.04
N SER A 99 14.22 -24.40 -5.27
CA SER A 99 12.89 -24.90 -5.60
C SER A 99 11.77 -23.94 -5.20
N ILE A 100 12.07 -22.92 -4.40
CA ILE A 100 11.08 -21.97 -3.88
C ILE A 100 10.94 -20.82 -4.87
N ASN A 101 9.72 -20.62 -5.38
CA ASN A 101 9.38 -19.42 -6.14
C ASN A 101 8.89 -18.31 -5.20
N CYS A 102 9.17 -17.05 -5.54
CA CYS A 102 8.67 -15.85 -4.89
C CYS A 102 7.15 -15.87 -4.73
N HIS A 103 6.42 -16.38 -5.73
CA HIS A 103 4.97 -16.50 -5.68
C HIS A 103 4.44 -17.27 -4.46
N ILE A 104 5.13 -18.37 -4.10
CA ILE A 104 4.74 -19.27 -3.01
C ILE A 104 5.60 -19.11 -1.75
N ALA A 105 6.60 -18.22 -1.79
CA ALA A 105 7.61 -18.08 -0.74
C ALA A 105 7.00 -17.69 0.62
N TYR A 106 5.94 -16.87 0.61
CA TYR A 106 5.24 -16.50 1.84
C TYR A 106 4.57 -17.70 2.52
N GLU A 107 3.84 -18.51 1.75
CA GLU A 107 3.13 -19.69 2.27
C GLU A 107 4.12 -20.75 2.78
N ILE A 108 5.19 -21.00 2.02
CA ILE A 108 6.27 -21.89 2.45
C ILE A 108 6.94 -21.35 3.71
N GLY A 109 7.24 -20.05 3.77
CA GLY A 109 7.86 -19.41 4.94
C GLY A 109 7.00 -19.58 6.20
N VAL A 110 5.69 -19.33 6.11
CA VAL A 110 4.75 -19.55 7.21
C VAL A 110 4.69 -21.02 7.62
N TYR A 111 4.64 -21.93 6.65
CA TYR A 111 4.67 -23.37 6.90
C TYR A 111 5.96 -23.79 7.64
N CYS A 112 7.13 -23.40 7.14
CA CYS A 112 8.42 -23.68 7.77
C CYS A 112 8.47 -23.13 9.20
N LEU A 113 8.10 -21.85 9.40
CA LEU A 113 8.03 -21.23 10.73
C LEU A 113 7.13 -22.01 11.69
N SER A 114 5.96 -22.47 11.22
CA SER A 114 5.05 -23.26 12.05
C SER A 114 5.63 -24.62 12.48
N LYS A 115 6.49 -25.22 11.65
CA LYS A 115 7.18 -26.49 11.92
C LYS A 115 8.41 -26.31 12.80
N THR A 116 8.98 -25.12 12.83
CA THR A 116 10.13 -24.75 13.66
C THR A 116 9.77 -24.52 15.13
N VAL A 117 8.51 -24.22 15.45
CA VAL A 117 8.09 -23.96 16.84
C VAL A 117 8.34 -25.20 17.70
N GLY A 118 9.29 -25.08 18.64
CA GLY A 118 9.65 -26.15 19.58
C GLY A 118 10.86 -27.00 19.16
N ASN A 119 11.45 -26.75 17.99
CA ASN A 119 12.69 -27.39 17.55
C ASN A 119 13.92 -26.53 17.88
N ASN A 120 15.10 -27.16 17.90
CA ASN A 120 16.35 -26.42 18.04
C ASN A 120 16.66 -25.65 16.76
N PHE A 121 17.44 -24.56 16.89
CA PHE A 121 17.81 -23.73 15.76
C PHE A 121 18.59 -24.50 14.68
N ASP A 122 19.40 -25.49 15.06
CA ASP A 122 20.15 -26.33 14.13
C ASP A 122 19.26 -27.24 13.26
N ASP A 123 18.01 -27.48 13.67
CA ASP A 123 17.07 -28.36 12.95
C ASP A 123 16.24 -27.59 11.90
N VAL A 124 16.45 -26.28 11.76
CA VAL A 124 15.64 -25.41 10.90
C VAL A 124 16.29 -25.24 9.53
N ILE A 125 15.67 -25.82 8.52
CA ILE A 125 16.07 -25.70 7.11
C ILE A 125 15.00 -24.87 6.39
N PHE A 126 15.43 -23.78 5.74
CA PHE A 126 14.55 -22.84 5.02
C PHE A 126 14.68 -22.98 3.50
#